data_AF-A0A2D4IG63-F1
#
_entry.id   AF-A0A2D4IG63-F1
#
_cell.length_a   1.000
_cell.length_b   1.000
_cell.length_c   1.000
_cell.angle_alpha   90.00
_cell.angle_beta   90.00
_cell.angle_gamma   90.00
#
_symmetry.space_group_name_H-M   'P 1'
#
loop_
_entity.id
_entity.type
_entity.pdbx_description
1 polymer ?
#
loop_
_entity_poly.entity_id
_entity_poly.type
_entity_poly.pdbx_seq_one_letter_code
_entity_poly.pdbx_strand_id
1 'polypeptide(L)'
;ISPCTIFQAFKYYLDITTPPTPILLQQFALLATDEKEKKRLQVLSMGLQDYEEWKWSKNPTMVEVLQEFPSVQMPSTLLLTQLPLLQPRYYSISSSPDMYQDEVHLTVAVVSYRTRDGEGPIHHGVCSSWFNQIQEDEVV
;
A
#
# COMPACT_ATOMS: atom_id res chain seq x y z
N ILE A 1 -4.14 13.05 -11.74
CA ILE A 1 -2.87 12.38 -12.09
C ILE A 1 -2.48 12.89 -13.48
N SER A 2 -1.26 13.39 -13.66
CA SER A 2 -0.78 13.82 -14.99
C SER A 2 -0.68 12.62 -15.94
N PRO A 3 -0.70 12.82 -17.27
CA PRO A 3 -0.48 11.73 -18.22
C PRO A 3 0.83 10.98 -17.90
N CYS A 4 0.71 9.68 -17.62
CA CYS A 4 1.83 8.82 -17.25
C CYS A 4 1.53 7.37 -17.62
N THR A 5 2.55 6.51 -17.55
CA THR A 5 2.38 5.06 -17.71
C THR A 5 1.69 4.45 -16.49
N ILE A 6 1.05 3.29 -16.66
CA ILE A 6 0.44 2.53 -15.53
C ILE A 6 1.49 2.19 -14.46
N PHE A 7 2.71 1.87 -14.88
CA PHE A 7 3.82 1.62 -13.96
C PHE A 7 4.11 2.86 -13.09
N GLN A 8 4.21 4.04 -13.70
CA GLN A 8 4.42 5.29 -12.96
C GLN A 8 3.24 5.59 -12.02
N ALA A 9 2.00 5.34 -12.46
CA ALA A 9 0.80 5.49 -11.64
C ALA A 9 0.91 4.69 -10.32
N PHE A 10 1.20 3.40 -10.40
CA PHE A 10 1.32 2.55 -9.21
C PHE A 10 2.61 2.76 -8.42
N LYS A 11 3.71 3.20 -9.06
CA LYS A 11 4.98 3.45 -8.36
C LYS A 11 4.98 4.77 -7.58
N TYR A 12 4.43 5.85 -8.16
CA TYR A 12 4.63 7.21 -7.65
C TYR A 12 3.36 7.91 -7.18
N TYR A 13 2.17 7.47 -7.62
CA TYR A 13 0.94 8.26 -7.41
C TYR A 13 -0.13 7.54 -6.60
N LEU A 14 -0.14 6.21 -6.56
CA LEU A 14 -1.20 5.43 -5.94
C LEU A 14 -0.68 4.59 -4.77
N ASP A 15 -1.48 4.49 -3.73
CA ASP A 15 -1.21 3.61 -2.60
C ASP A 15 -1.67 2.19 -2.92
N ILE A 16 -0.71 1.30 -3.11
CA ILE A 16 -0.92 -0.14 -3.35
C ILE A 16 -0.69 -1.00 -2.09
N THR A 17 -0.37 -0.38 -0.96
CA THR A 17 0.10 -1.05 0.27
C THR A 17 -0.88 -0.97 1.43
N THR A 18 -1.69 0.08 1.50
CA THR A 18 -2.74 0.19 2.54
C THR A 18 -3.85 -0.84 2.27
N PRO A 19 -4.32 -1.59 3.30
CA PRO A 19 -5.41 -2.53 3.14
C PRO A 19 -6.67 -1.89 2.53
N PRO A 20 -7.35 -2.58 1.60
CA PRO A 20 -8.54 -2.05 0.94
C PRO A 20 -9.65 -1.79 1.95
N THR A 21 -10.41 -0.71 1.72
CA THR A 21 -11.58 -0.39 2.53
C THR A 21 -12.71 -1.40 2.32
N PRO A 22 -13.68 -1.51 3.25
CA PRO A 22 -14.83 -2.38 3.06
C PRO A 22 -15.62 -2.08 1.77
N ILE A 23 -15.69 -0.81 1.38
CA ILE A 23 -16.32 -0.36 0.12
C ILE A 23 -15.57 -0.93 -1.11
N LEU A 24 -14.24 -0.90 -1.11
CA LEU A 24 -13.45 -1.46 -2.19
C LEU A 24 -13.59 -2.99 -2.25
N LEU A 25 -13.63 -3.66 -1.09
CA LEU A 25 -13.89 -5.10 -1.03
C LEU A 25 -15.29 -5.48 -1.55
N GLN A 26 -16.29 -4.62 -1.37
CA GLN A 26 -17.60 -4.80 -1.97
C GLN A 26 -17.52 -4.82 -3.50
N GLN A 27 -16.73 -3.93 -4.10
CA GLN A 27 -16.49 -3.92 -5.54
C GLN A 27 -15.75 -5.20 -5.98
N PHE A 28 -14.78 -5.68 -5.21
CA PHE A 28 -14.06 -6.91 -5.53
C PHE A 28 -14.97 -8.14 -5.51
N ALA A 29 -15.92 -8.19 -4.58
CA ALA A 29 -16.92 -9.26 -4.53
C ALA A 29 -17.78 -9.35 -5.82
N LEU A 30 -18.02 -8.22 -6.49
CA LEU A 30 -18.75 -8.21 -7.77
C LEU A 30 -17.90 -8.76 -8.93
N LEU A 31 -16.57 -8.74 -8.79
CA LEU A 31 -15.61 -9.19 -9.79
C LEU A 31 -15.09 -10.61 -9.53
N ALA A 32 -15.37 -11.19 -8.37
CA ALA A 32 -15.02 -12.55 -8.01
C ALA A 32 -15.89 -13.56 -8.76
N THR A 33 -15.25 -14.54 -9.40
CA THR A 33 -15.92 -15.60 -10.16
C THR A 33 -16.13 -16.89 -9.34
N ASP A 34 -15.38 -17.07 -8.25
CA ASP A 34 -15.60 -18.14 -7.29
C ASP A 34 -16.59 -17.71 -6.19
N GLU A 35 -17.59 -18.55 -5.94
CA GLU A 35 -18.67 -18.23 -4.98
C GLU A 35 -18.19 -18.22 -3.52
N LYS A 36 -17.15 -18.97 -3.17
CA LYS A 36 -16.59 -18.98 -1.81
C LYS A 36 -15.79 -17.71 -1.55
N GLU A 37 -14.93 -17.33 -2.50
CA GLU A 37 -14.18 -16.06 -2.45
C GLU A 37 -15.12 -14.86 -2.42
N LYS A 38 -16.13 -14.83 -3.29
CA LYS A 38 -17.16 -13.80 -3.32
C LYS A 38 -17.87 -13.65 -1.97
N LYS A 39 -18.32 -14.75 -1.37
CA LYS A 39 -18.95 -14.72 -0.03
C LYS A 39 -17.99 -14.21 1.04
N ARG A 40 -16.72 -14.61 1.00
CA ARG A 40 -15.72 -14.09 1.94
C ARG A 40 -15.51 -12.59 1.78
N LEU A 41 -15.37 -12.10 0.55
CA LEU A 41 -15.27 -10.67 0.25
C LEU A 41 -16.51 -9.89 0.70
N GLN A 42 -17.71 -10.46 0.53
CA GLN A 42 -18.95 -9.86 1.03
C GLN A 42 -18.95 -9.73 2.56
N VAL A 43 -18.51 -10.75 3.28
CA VAL A 43 -18.37 -10.69 4.75
C VAL A 43 -17.37 -9.59 5.15
N LEU A 44 -16.20 -9.54 4.52
CA LEU A 44 -15.20 -8.49 4.78
C LEU A 44 -15.72 -7.09 4.42
N SER A 45 -16.55 -6.97 3.38
CA SER A 45 -17.13 -5.69 2.95
C SER A 45 -18.12 -5.08 3.95
N MET A 46 -18.58 -5.86 4.94
CA MET A 46 -19.42 -5.34 6.02
C MET A 46 -18.65 -4.43 6.98
N GLY A 47 -17.31 -4.50 7.00
CA GLY A 47 -16.48 -3.64 7.86
C GLY A 47 -16.63 -3.91 9.36
N LEU A 48 -17.06 -5.13 9.72
CA LEU A 48 -17.26 -5.55 11.11
C LEU A 48 -16.06 -6.36 11.62
N GLN A 49 -16.27 -7.22 12.61
CA GLN A 49 -15.23 -8.00 13.28
C GLN A 49 -14.34 -8.80 12.30
N ASP A 50 -14.93 -9.52 11.35
CA ASP A 50 -14.17 -10.29 10.34
C ASP A 50 -13.19 -9.42 9.54
N TYR A 51 -13.59 -8.19 9.22
CA TYR A 51 -12.75 -7.25 8.47
C TYR A 51 -11.62 -6.72 9.33
N GLU A 52 -11.92 -6.29 10.57
CA GLU A 52 -10.90 -5.78 11.49
C GLU A 52 -9.87 -6.87 11.81
N GLU A 53 -10.30 -8.09 12.13
CA GLU A 53 -9.38 -9.22 12.37
C GLU A 53 -8.50 -9.51 11.15
N TRP A 54 -9.10 -9.56 9.95
CA TRP A 54 -8.36 -9.78 8.71
C TRP A 54 -7.36 -8.65 8.43
N LYS A 55 -7.79 -7.40 8.58
CA LYS A 55 -6.97 -6.20 8.35
C LYS A 55 -5.81 -6.11 9.33
N TRP A 56 -6.05 -6.26 10.65
CA TRP A 56 -5.01 -6.11 11.66
C TRP A 56 -4.04 -7.30 11.67
N SER A 57 -4.55 -8.52 11.50
CA SER A 57 -3.69 -9.71 11.50
C SER A 57 -2.82 -9.77 10.25
N LYS A 58 -3.39 -9.55 9.07
CA LYS A 58 -2.66 -9.73 7.80
C LYS A 58 -2.02 -8.45 7.28
N ASN A 59 -2.55 -7.28 7.63
CA ASN A 59 -2.22 -5.98 7.04
C ASN A 59 -2.01 -6.06 5.50
N PRO A 60 -2.95 -6.64 4.74
CA PRO A 60 -2.66 -7.09 3.39
C PRO A 60 -2.51 -5.91 2.41
N THR A 61 -1.45 -5.95 1.61
CA THR A 61 -1.26 -5.09 0.44
C THR A 61 -2.25 -5.44 -0.67
N MET A 62 -2.45 -4.55 -1.64
CA MET A 62 -3.36 -4.79 -2.77
C MET A 62 -3.01 -6.06 -3.55
N VAL A 63 -1.71 -6.35 -3.70
CA VAL A 63 -1.23 -7.56 -4.37
C VAL A 63 -1.58 -8.82 -3.57
N GLU A 64 -1.37 -8.80 -2.25
CA GLU A 64 -1.71 -9.94 -1.38
C GLU A 64 -3.22 -10.22 -1.36
N VAL A 65 -4.06 -9.18 -1.43
CA VAL A 65 -5.52 -9.35 -1.55
C VAL A 65 -5.88 -10.09 -2.84
N LEU A 66 -5.31 -9.68 -3.98
CA LEU A 66 -5.58 -10.34 -5.27
C LEU A 66 -5.00 -11.75 -5.36
N GLN A 67 -3.96 -12.05 -4.58
CA GLN A 67 -3.43 -13.41 -4.43
C GLN A 67 -4.27 -14.28 -3.48
N GLU A 68 -4.87 -13.68 -2.45
CA GLU A 68 -5.80 -14.38 -1.55
C GLU A 68 -7.16 -14.67 -2.22
N PHE A 69 -7.58 -13.80 -3.14
CA PHE A 69 -8.82 -13.93 -3.91
C PHE A 69 -8.54 -13.96 -5.43
N PRO A 70 -7.88 -15.03 -5.94
CA PRO A 70 -7.44 -15.12 -7.33
C PRO A 70 -8.57 -15.16 -8.35
N SER A 71 -9.82 -15.42 -7.94
CA SER A 71 -10.97 -15.41 -8.85
C SER A 71 -11.46 -14.00 -9.23
N VAL A 72 -10.92 -12.96 -8.56
CA VAL A 72 -11.24 -11.56 -8.82
C VAL A 72 -10.64 -11.11 -10.14
N GLN A 73 -11.50 -10.84 -11.13
CA GLN A 73 -11.07 -10.31 -12.42
C GLN A 73 -10.87 -8.79 -12.32
N MET A 74 -9.65 -8.36 -11.97
CA MET A 74 -9.34 -6.95 -11.67
C MET A 74 -9.08 -6.09 -12.91
N PRO A 75 -9.96 -5.15 -13.28
CA PRO A 75 -9.68 -4.18 -14.34
C PRO A 75 -8.65 -3.17 -13.84
N SER A 76 -7.62 -2.89 -14.64
CA SER A 76 -6.60 -1.90 -14.30
C SER A 76 -7.20 -0.51 -14.05
N THR A 77 -8.24 -0.13 -14.80
CA THR A 77 -8.95 1.14 -14.65
C THR A 77 -9.62 1.30 -13.28
N LEU A 78 -10.09 0.21 -12.67
CA LEU A 78 -10.65 0.25 -11.32
C LEU A 78 -9.56 0.62 -10.32
N LEU A 79 -8.41 -0.07 -10.35
CA LEU A 79 -7.29 0.27 -9.46
C LEU A 79 -6.81 1.71 -9.66
N LEU A 80 -6.71 2.16 -10.91
CA LEU A 80 -6.27 3.53 -11.22
C LEU A 80 -7.23 4.63 -10.73
N THR A 81 -8.51 4.30 -10.49
CA THR A 81 -9.52 5.28 -10.09
C THR A 81 -9.98 5.16 -8.64
N GLN A 82 -9.84 3.97 -8.04
CA GLN A 82 -10.32 3.69 -6.69
C GLN A 82 -9.21 3.66 -5.64
N LEU A 83 -7.95 3.42 -6.02
CA LEU A 83 -6.86 3.45 -5.05
C LEU A 83 -6.63 4.89 -4.53
N PRO A 84 -6.36 5.05 -3.23
CA PRO A 84 -5.96 6.33 -2.68
C PRO A 84 -4.68 6.85 -3.33
N LEU A 85 -4.49 8.18 -3.30
CA LEU A 85 -3.22 8.78 -3.69
C LEU A 85 -2.13 8.42 -2.68
N LEU A 86 -0.92 8.15 -3.18
CA LEU A 86 0.26 7.95 -2.35
C LEU A 86 0.59 9.25 -1.61
N GLN A 87 0.53 9.20 -0.28
CA GLN A 87 0.78 10.37 0.56
C GLN A 87 2.28 10.60 0.80
N PRO A 88 2.76 11.85 0.86
CA PRO A 88 4.13 12.13 1.30
C PRO A 88 4.31 11.73 2.77
N ARG A 89 5.55 11.40 3.16
CA ARG A 89 5.91 11.13 4.56
C ARG A 89 6.74 12.29 5.09
N TYR A 90 6.37 12.79 6.25
CA TYR A 90 7.05 13.90 6.91
C TYR A 90 8.20 13.40 7.78
N TYR A 91 9.31 14.12 7.73
CA TYR A 91 10.49 13.89 8.55
C TYR A 91 11.00 15.20 9.13
N SER A 92 11.55 15.15 10.34
CA SER A 92 12.23 16.30 10.94
C SER A 92 13.60 16.48 10.29
N ILE A 93 13.87 17.71 9.84
CA ILE A 93 15.19 18.10 9.32
C ILE A 93 16.22 17.96 10.45
N SER A 94 17.32 17.28 10.15
CA SER A 94 18.41 16.95 11.08
C SER A 94 19.69 17.77 10.82
N SER A 95 19.62 18.78 9.93
CA SER A 95 20.70 19.72 9.63
C SER A 95 20.38 21.15 10.07
N SER A 96 21.44 21.95 10.23
CA SER A 96 21.34 23.41 10.35
C SER A 96 21.67 24.05 8.99
N PRO A 97 20.86 25.01 8.49
CA PRO A 97 21.12 25.69 7.21
C PRO A 97 22.37 26.59 7.26
N ASP A 98 22.80 27.03 8.45
CA ASP A 98 24.01 27.84 8.61
C ASP A 98 25.29 26.99 8.49
N MET A 99 25.21 25.71 8.86
CA MET A 99 26.35 24.78 8.82
C MET A 99 26.42 24.01 7.50
N TYR A 100 25.27 23.63 6.95
CA TYR A 100 25.16 22.87 5.69
C TYR A 100 24.26 23.65 4.73
N GLN A 101 24.86 24.54 3.95
CA GLN A 101 24.16 25.31 2.93
C GLN A 101 23.73 24.41 1.78
N ASP A 102 22.53 24.64 1.24
CA ASP A 102 21.93 23.87 0.13
C ASP A 102 21.74 22.36 0.39
N GLU A 103 21.83 21.92 1.65
CA GLU A 103 21.65 20.53 2.06
C GLU A 103 20.49 20.35 3.05
N VAL A 104 19.79 19.23 2.93
CA VAL A 104 18.77 18.79 3.88
C VAL A 104 19.14 17.40 4.39
N HIS A 105 19.40 17.27 5.69
CA HIS A 105 19.69 15.97 6.30
C HIS A 105 18.44 15.41 6.95
N LEU A 106 18.22 14.11 6.80
CA LEU A 106 17.12 13.37 7.43
C LEU A 106 17.69 12.22 8.26
N THR A 107 17.11 11.99 9.43
CA THR A 107 17.35 10.77 10.23
C THR A 107 16.13 9.87 10.09
N VAL A 108 16.27 8.77 9.34
CA VAL A 108 15.14 7.90 8.96
C VAL A 108 15.30 6.52 9.60
N ALA A 109 14.33 6.12 10.44
CA ALA A 109 14.23 4.75 10.91
C ALA A 109 13.66 3.85 9.80
N VAL A 110 14.36 2.77 9.46
CA VAL A 110 13.90 1.80 8.45
C VAL A 110 12.79 0.94 9.04
N VAL A 111 11.55 1.21 8.63
CA VAL A 111 10.39 0.45 9.10
C VAL A 111 10.32 -0.91 8.39
N SER A 112 10.36 -1.99 9.16
CA SER A 112 10.16 -3.36 8.70
C SER A 112 9.55 -4.21 9.82
N TYR A 113 8.54 -5.00 9.50
CA TYR A 113 7.86 -5.87 10.45
C TYR A 113 7.29 -7.10 9.76
N ARG A 114 7.01 -8.16 10.52
CA ARG A 114 6.33 -9.36 10.03
C ARG A 114 4.84 -9.27 10.36
N THR A 115 3.99 -9.65 9.40
CA THR A 115 2.54 -9.72 9.64
C THR A 115 2.18 -10.99 10.42
N ARG A 116 0.90 -11.17 10.78
CA ARG A 116 0.37 -12.35 11.49
C ARG A 116 1.17 -12.68 12.76
N ASP A 117 1.38 -11.66 13.59
CA ASP A 117 2.10 -11.77 14.86
C ASP A 117 3.50 -12.39 14.76
N GLY A 118 4.17 -12.21 13.61
CA GLY A 118 5.53 -12.73 13.36
C GLY A 118 5.60 -13.93 12.43
N GLU A 119 4.49 -14.58 12.13
CA GLU A 119 4.44 -15.79 11.29
C GLU A 119 4.23 -15.48 9.80
N GLY A 120 3.87 -14.24 9.47
CA GLY A 120 3.60 -13.77 8.12
C GLY A 120 4.84 -13.29 7.36
N PRO A 121 4.64 -12.88 6.10
CA PRO A 121 5.69 -12.22 5.31
C PRO A 121 6.14 -10.90 5.97
N ILE A 122 7.34 -10.46 5.57
CA ILE A 122 7.88 -9.17 5.99
C ILE A 122 7.25 -8.07 5.13
N HIS A 123 6.72 -7.04 5.78
CA HIS A 123 6.30 -5.79 5.16
C HIS A 123 7.32 -4.68 5.47
N HIS A 124 7.56 -3.83 4.48
CA HIS A 124 8.49 -2.71 4.58
C HIS A 124 7.72 -1.39 4.49
N GLY A 125 8.07 -0.42 5.32
CA GLY A 125 7.51 0.93 5.23
C GLY A 125 7.91 1.56 3.90
N VAL A 126 6.94 2.06 3.14
CA VAL A 126 7.13 2.52 1.75
C VAL A 126 8.27 3.55 1.65
N CYS A 127 8.13 4.70 2.32
CA CYS A 127 9.10 5.79 2.18
C CYS A 127 10.45 5.47 2.85
N SER A 128 10.45 4.85 4.03
CA SER A 128 11.70 4.53 4.74
C SER A 128 12.54 3.47 4.02
N SER A 129 11.90 2.46 3.39
CA SER A 129 12.62 1.47 2.60
C SER A 129 13.07 2.01 1.26
N TRP A 130 12.29 2.92 0.65
CA TRP A 130 12.71 3.64 -0.55
C TRP A 130 13.96 4.48 -0.28
N PHE A 131 14.00 5.30 0.78
CA PHE A 131 15.20 6.04 1.17
C PHE A 131 16.43 5.14 1.43
N ASN A 132 16.21 3.90 1.88
CA ASN A 132 17.27 2.94 2.13
C ASN A 132 17.76 2.20 0.87
N GLN A 133 17.18 2.47 -0.30
CA GLN A 133 17.47 1.76 -1.56
C GLN A 133 17.81 2.68 -2.73
N ILE A 134 17.41 3.96 -2.70
CA ILE A 134 17.73 4.92 -3.77
C ILE A 134 19.24 5.05 -3.98
N GLN A 135 19.64 5.26 -5.23
CA GLN A 135 21.02 5.52 -5.59
C GLN A 135 21.34 7.02 -5.52
N GLU A 136 22.63 7.34 -5.51
CA GLU A 136 23.10 8.72 -5.73
C GLU A 136 22.50 9.27 -7.04
N ASP A 137 22.20 10.57 -7.05
CA ASP A 137 21.60 11.30 -8.17
C ASP A 137 20.15 10.91 -8.56
N GLU A 138 19.48 10.00 -7.82
CA GLU A 138 18.04 9.79 -7.98
C GLU A 138 17.24 11.00 -7.47
N VAL A 139 16.15 11.32 -8.17
CA VAL A 139 15.25 12.42 -7.79
C VAL A 139 14.46 12.05 -6.55
N VAL A 140 14.51 12.94 -5.55
CA VAL A 140 13.76 12.86 -4.28
C VAL A 140 12.62 13.87 -4.23
#